data_AF-A0A6B2LCP6-F1
#
_entry.id   AF-A0A6B2LCP6-F1
#
_cell.length_a   1.000
_cell.length_b   1.000
_cell.length_c   1.000
_cell.angle_alpha   90.00
_cell.angle_beta   90.00
_cell.angle_gamma   90.00
#
_symmetry.space_group_name_H-M   'P 1'
#
loop_
_entity.id
_entity.type
_entity.pdbx_description
1 polymer ?
#
loop_
_entity_poly.entity_id
_entity_poly.type
_entity_poly.pdbx_seq_one_letter_code
_entity_poly.pdbx_strand_id
1 'polypeptide(L)'
;MKSYFLNFDRKDKNKVYSTIIQLNRNNLLYHSDPKPSQILRYGGMMEQWVQGQISNFEYLMYLNTISGRSYNDMTQYPVFPWVLLDYKSKTLDLSNPEIYRDLKKPIGALNEKRLKDCLDRYNNWPDSTSPFMYGSHYSTSHSVAFYLIRMEPFTTVSIGIQDGKFDHADRLFDSIGSCWENCLNASTDFKELIPEFFYLPEFLVNTNNFDFGTTQSGVKLGDVVLPPWADGKPEEFIRLHRAALESEYVSRNLHHWIDLI
;
A
#
# COMPACT_ATOMS: atom_id res chain seq x y z
N MET A 1 -1.88 -4.09 21.37
CA MET A 1 -0.49 -4.45 21.75
C MET A 1 0.42 -3.36 21.19
N LYS A 2 1.42 -2.85 21.94
CA LYS A 2 2.36 -1.85 21.42
C LYS A 2 3.60 -2.56 20.86
N SER A 3 4.09 -2.12 19.70
CA SER A 3 5.35 -2.57 19.10
C SER A 3 6.34 -1.42 19.08
N TYR A 4 7.64 -1.73 19.20
CA TYR A 4 8.71 -0.74 19.08
C TYR A 4 9.75 -1.26 18.09
N PHE A 5 10.21 -0.40 17.19
CA PHE A 5 11.29 -0.69 16.27
C PHE A 5 12.55 0.05 16.71
N LEU A 6 13.65 -0.69 16.86
CA LEU A 6 14.92 -0.16 17.35
C LEU A 6 16.01 -0.50 16.32
N ASN A 7 16.73 0.52 15.87
CA ASN A 7 17.89 0.34 15.01
C ASN A 7 19.18 0.39 15.83
N PHE A 8 20.14 -0.47 15.47
CA PHE A 8 21.43 -0.57 16.12
C PHE A 8 22.52 -0.80 15.08
N ASP A 9 23.74 -0.38 15.37
CA ASP A 9 24.90 -0.88 14.64
C ASP A 9 25.01 -2.40 14.80
N ARG A 10 25.55 -3.08 13.78
CA ARG A 10 25.53 -4.56 13.70
C ARG A 10 26.08 -5.26 14.95
N LYS A 11 27.16 -4.72 15.54
CA LYS A 11 27.78 -5.29 16.75
C LYS A 11 26.88 -5.14 17.96
N ASP A 12 26.24 -3.99 18.11
CA ASP A 12 25.34 -3.69 19.23
C ASP A 12 24.03 -4.45 19.10
N LYS A 13 23.50 -4.61 17.89
CA LYS A 13 22.30 -5.43 17.62
C LYS A 13 22.43 -6.82 18.23
N ASN A 14 23.54 -7.51 17.93
CA ASN A 14 23.77 -8.87 18.41
C ASN A 14 23.96 -8.93 19.93
N LYS A 15 24.62 -7.93 20.51
CA LYS A 15 24.79 -7.82 21.96
C LYS A 15 23.47 -7.57 22.68
N VAL A 16 22.65 -6.63 22.19
CA VAL A 16 21.32 -6.33 22.74
C VAL A 16 20.41 -7.55 22.64
N TYR A 17 20.37 -8.18 21.47
CA TYR A 17 19.57 -9.39 21.23
C TYR A 17 19.95 -10.54 22.17
N SER A 18 21.24 -10.86 22.28
CA SER A 18 21.72 -11.89 23.21
C SER A 18 21.41 -11.55 24.67
N THR A 19 21.53 -10.28 25.06
CA THR A 19 21.15 -9.82 26.41
C THR A 19 19.66 -10.02 26.67
N ILE A 20 18.78 -9.69 25.71
CA ILE A 20 17.33 -9.87 25.86
C ILE A 20 16.98 -11.35 26.01
N ILE A 21 17.57 -12.23 25.20
CA ILE A 21 17.34 -13.69 25.28
C ILE A 21 17.76 -14.22 26.65
N GLN A 22 18.91 -13.75 27.17
CA GLN A 22 19.42 -14.16 28.47
C GLN A 22 18.53 -13.73 29.65
N LEU A 23 17.61 -12.77 29.47
CA LEU A 23 16.64 -12.41 30.52
C LEU A 23 15.65 -13.54 30.83
N ASN A 24 15.51 -14.52 29.93
CA ASN A 24 14.72 -15.74 30.09
C ASN A 24 13.35 -15.52 30.77
N ARG A 25 12.60 -14.52 30.28
CA ARG A 25 11.25 -14.23 30.78
C ARG A 25 10.27 -15.27 30.24
N ASN A 26 9.32 -15.72 31.05
CA ASN A 26 8.32 -16.73 30.66
C ASN A 26 7.50 -16.36 29.41
N ASN A 27 7.36 -15.07 29.11
CA ASN A 27 6.62 -14.57 27.94
C ASN A 27 7.52 -14.19 26.76
N LEU A 28 8.82 -14.49 26.85
CA LEU A 28 9.76 -14.20 25.77
C LEU A 28 9.63 -15.28 24.70
N LEU A 29 8.88 -14.99 23.66
CA LEU A 29 8.86 -15.81 22.45
C LEU A 29 10.11 -15.50 21.63
N TYR A 30 10.95 -16.51 21.48
CA TYR A 30 12.16 -16.44 20.67
C TYR A 30 11.99 -17.30 19.42
N HIS A 31 12.06 -16.66 18.26
CA HIS A 31 12.21 -17.36 16.99
C HIS A 31 13.65 -17.15 16.52
N SER A 32 14.37 -18.25 16.28
CA SER A 32 15.72 -18.21 15.70
C SER A 32 15.70 -17.45 14.39
N ASP A 33 16.30 -16.25 14.25
CA ASP A 33 16.23 -15.35 13.07
C ASP A 33 16.18 -16.10 11.72
N PRO A 34 15.00 -16.58 11.27
CA PRO A 34 14.93 -17.39 10.08
C PRO A 34 14.91 -16.40 8.93
N LYS A 35 15.58 -16.73 7.83
CA LYS A 35 15.42 -15.92 6.63
C LYS A 35 13.93 -15.86 6.29
N PRO A 36 13.38 -14.73 5.81
CA PRO A 36 11.97 -14.64 5.42
C PRO A 36 11.50 -15.80 4.53
N SER A 37 12.37 -16.27 3.62
CA SER A 37 12.11 -17.44 2.77
C SER A 37 11.93 -18.75 3.53
N GLN A 38 12.59 -18.93 4.67
CA GLN A 38 12.41 -20.09 5.55
C GLN A 38 11.10 -19.98 6.34
N ILE A 39 10.75 -18.78 6.81
CA ILE A 39 9.46 -18.54 7.48
C ILE A 39 8.31 -18.83 6.53
N LEU A 40 8.40 -18.33 5.29
CA LEU A 40 7.40 -18.60 4.26
C LEU A 40 7.27 -20.10 3.97
N ARG A 41 8.40 -20.79 3.79
CA ARG A 41 8.43 -22.21 3.41
C ARG A 41 7.99 -23.18 4.50
N TYR A 42 8.24 -22.86 5.77
CA TYR A 42 8.03 -23.79 6.89
C TYR A 42 7.00 -23.28 7.92
N GLY A 43 6.47 -22.08 7.76
CA GLY A 43 5.54 -21.46 8.71
C GLY A 43 4.08 -21.92 8.62
N GLY A 44 3.71 -22.70 7.58
CA GLY A 44 2.36 -23.26 7.44
C GLY A 44 1.27 -22.28 7.01
N MET A 45 1.57 -20.98 6.91
CA MET A 45 0.59 -19.93 6.58
C MET A 45 0.15 -19.95 5.12
N MET A 46 1.03 -20.37 4.21
CA MET A 46 0.68 -20.53 2.80
C MET A 46 -0.38 -21.64 2.63
N GLU A 47 -0.20 -22.76 3.32
CA GLU A 47 -1.12 -23.89 3.30
C GLU A 47 -2.48 -23.51 3.89
N GLN A 48 -2.48 -22.78 5.01
CA GLN A 48 -3.72 -22.26 5.60
C GLN A 48 -4.46 -21.33 4.64
N TRP A 49 -3.74 -20.44 3.95
CA TRP A 49 -4.33 -19.54 2.96
C TRP A 49 -4.92 -20.32 1.77
N VAL A 50 -4.17 -21.26 1.19
CA VAL A 50 -4.64 -22.11 0.08
C VAL A 50 -5.86 -22.95 0.48
N GLN A 51 -5.95 -23.37 1.74
CA GLN A 51 -7.10 -24.11 2.28
C GLN A 51 -8.28 -23.21 2.68
N GLY A 52 -8.16 -21.88 2.52
CA GLY A 52 -9.21 -20.92 2.89
C GLY A 52 -9.40 -20.75 4.40
N GLN A 53 -8.42 -21.15 5.21
CA GLN A 53 -8.45 -21.01 6.68
C GLN A 53 -8.10 -19.60 7.14
N ILE A 54 -7.35 -18.86 6.33
CA ILE A 54 -7.06 -17.44 6.52
C ILE A 54 -7.41 -16.66 5.26
N SER A 55 -7.79 -15.40 5.42
CA SER A 55 -8.22 -14.53 4.34
C SER A 55 -7.04 -14.03 3.50
N ASN A 56 -7.32 -13.50 2.29
CA ASN A 56 -6.31 -12.88 1.44
C ASN A 56 -5.61 -11.73 2.17
N PHE A 57 -6.36 -10.88 2.88
CA PHE A 57 -5.79 -9.81 3.69
C PHE A 57 -4.89 -10.33 4.81
N GLU A 58 -5.31 -11.36 5.56
CA GLU A 58 -4.50 -11.92 6.65
C GLU A 58 -3.18 -12.48 6.11
N TYR A 59 -3.24 -13.17 4.97
CA TYR A 59 -2.06 -13.68 4.31
C TYR A 59 -1.15 -12.55 3.79
N LEU A 60 -1.70 -11.49 3.20
CA LEU A 60 -0.93 -10.30 2.81
C LEU A 60 -0.28 -9.61 4.01
N MET A 61 -1.00 -9.45 5.12
CA MET A 61 -0.43 -8.89 6.36
C MET A 61 0.71 -9.77 6.89
N TYR A 62 0.56 -11.09 6.83
CA TYR A 62 1.61 -12.03 7.19
C TYR A 62 2.84 -11.87 6.28
N LEU A 63 2.68 -11.85 4.96
CA LEU A 63 3.77 -11.65 4.01
C LEU A 63 4.50 -10.32 4.22
N ASN A 64 3.76 -9.24 4.45
CA ASN A 64 4.32 -7.94 4.80
C ASN A 64 5.16 -8.04 6.09
N THR A 65 4.62 -8.68 7.12
CA THR A 65 5.32 -8.82 8.41
C THR A 65 6.62 -9.62 8.27
N ILE A 66 6.59 -10.78 7.61
CA ILE A 66 7.78 -11.64 7.48
C ILE A 66 8.82 -11.06 6.52
N SER A 67 8.42 -10.17 5.59
CA SER A 67 9.36 -9.44 4.72
C SER A 67 10.00 -8.23 5.41
N GLY A 68 9.69 -8.00 6.69
CA GLY A 68 10.29 -6.95 7.51
C GLY A 68 9.54 -5.62 7.46
N ARG A 69 8.37 -5.57 6.80
CA ARG A 69 7.54 -4.36 6.76
C ARG A 69 6.87 -4.10 8.10
N SER A 70 6.74 -2.84 8.46
CA SER A 70 6.27 -2.43 9.79
C SER A 70 5.56 -1.08 9.78
N TYR A 71 4.58 -0.92 10.65
CA TYR A 71 3.95 0.37 10.93
C TYR A 71 4.87 1.33 11.71
N ASN A 72 5.97 0.85 12.30
CA ASN A 72 6.90 1.69 13.05
C ASN A 72 7.91 2.43 12.14
N ASP A 73 7.98 2.07 10.86
CA ASP A 73 8.85 2.71 9.87
C ASP A 73 8.08 2.92 8.57
N MET A 74 7.71 4.17 8.29
CA MET A 74 6.95 4.54 7.08
C MET A 74 7.71 4.26 5.77
N THR A 75 9.04 4.12 5.81
CA THR A 75 9.82 3.76 4.62
C THR A 75 9.67 2.28 4.25
N GLN A 76 9.23 1.46 5.21
CA GLN A 76 8.99 0.02 5.08
C GLN A 76 7.55 -0.33 5.44
N TYR A 77 6.59 0.52 5.05
CA TYR A 77 5.19 0.30 5.36
C TYR A 77 4.64 -0.96 4.65
N PRO A 78 3.60 -1.60 5.20
CA PRO A 78 2.90 -2.68 4.51
C PRO A 78 2.30 -2.23 3.16
N VAL A 79 2.30 -3.12 2.18
CA VAL A 79 1.87 -2.87 0.81
C VAL A 79 0.77 -3.85 0.42
N PHE A 80 -0.26 -3.34 -0.24
CA PHE A 80 -1.40 -4.06 -0.75
C PHE A 80 -1.64 -3.73 -2.24
N PRO A 81 -2.21 -4.65 -3.02
CA PRO A 81 -2.50 -4.39 -4.43
C PRO A 81 -3.66 -3.40 -4.57
N TRP A 82 -3.62 -2.56 -5.61
CA TRP A 82 -4.88 -2.13 -6.23
C TRP A 82 -5.65 -3.35 -6.76
N VAL A 83 -6.93 -3.47 -6.40
CA VAL A 83 -7.76 -4.63 -6.79
C VAL A 83 -8.77 -4.29 -7.88
N LEU A 84 -9.38 -3.10 -7.81
CA LEU A 84 -10.44 -2.68 -8.73
C LEU A 84 -9.90 -1.72 -9.80
N LEU A 85 -10.60 -1.69 -10.94
CA LEU A 85 -10.38 -0.75 -12.05
C LEU A 85 -11.50 0.30 -12.13
N ASP A 86 -12.70 -0.04 -11.67
CA ASP A 86 -13.89 0.78 -11.83
C ASP A 86 -14.16 1.68 -10.61
N TYR A 87 -13.84 2.96 -10.78
CA TYR A 87 -14.09 4.00 -9.80
C TYR A 87 -15.09 5.06 -10.30
N LYS A 88 -15.83 4.77 -11.38
CA LYS A 88 -16.73 5.74 -12.05
C LYS A 88 -18.17 5.26 -12.16
N SER A 89 -18.41 3.95 -12.17
CA SER A 89 -19.78 3.41 -12.28
C SER A 89 -20.61 3.66 -11.02
N LYS A 90 -21.93 3.73 -11.22
CA LYS A 90 -22.93 3.87 -10.14
C LYS A 90 -23.10 2.61 -9.30
N THR A 91 -22.77 1.45 -9.86
CA THR A 91 -22.92 0.14 -9.22
C THR A 91 -21.63 -0.63 -9.41
N LEU A 92 -21.29 -1.47 -8.44
CA LEU A 92 -20.13 -2.36 -8.49
C LEU A 92 -20.62 -3.81 -8.46
N ASP A 93 -20.37 -4.56 -9.54
CA ASP A 93 -20.68 -5.98 -9.63
C ASP A 93 -19.41 -6.82 -9.44
N LEU A 94 -19.23 -7.36 -8.24
CA LEU A 94 -18.06 -8.20 -7.89
C LEU A 94 -18.05 -9.56 -8.60
N SER A 95 -19.11 -9.93 -9.31
CA SER A 95 -19.10 -11.14 -10.16
C SER A 95 -18.49 -10.88 -11.54
N ASN A 96 -18.36 -9.61 -11.94
CA ASN A 96 -17.79 -9.24 -13.22
C ASN A 96 -16.24 -9.27 -13.17
N PRO A 97 -15.55 -10.15 -13.93
CA PRO A 97 -14.09 -10.18 -13.92
C PRO A 97 -13.45 -8.90 -14.49
N GLU A 98 -14.16 -8.14 -15.33
CA GLU A 98 -13.62 -6.95 -16.01
C GLU A 98 -13.40 -5.75 -15.07
N ILE A 99 -13.99 -5.76 -13.87
CA ILE A 99 -13.75 -4.69 -12.90
C ILE A 99 -12.48 -4.88 -12.08
N TYR A 100 -11.80 -6.02 -12.24
CA TYR A 100 -10.61 -6.36 -11.47
C TYR A 100 -9.33 -6.06 -12.24
N ARG A 101 -8.32 -5.57 -11.51
CA ARG A 101 -6.99 -5.39 -12.05
C ARG A 101 -6.38 -6.73 -12.45
N ASP A 102 -5.64 -6.72 -13.55
CA ASP A 102 -4.71 -7.80 -13.88
C ASP A 102 -3.56 -7.85 -12.86
N LEU A 103 -3.67 -8.76 -11.89
CA LEU A 103 -2.68 -8.96 -10.83
C LEU A 103 -1.36 -9.58 -11.31
N LYS A 104 -1.27 -9.98 -12.59
CA LYS A 104 0.00 -10.43 -13.21
C LYS A 104 0.88 -9.28 -13.65
N LYS A 105 0.38 -8.04 -13.59
CA LYS A 105 1.08 -6.85 -14.08
C LYS A 105 1.33 -5.86 -12.95
N PRO A 106 2.55 -5.30 -12.82
CA PRO A 106 2.79 -4.16 -11.96
C PRO A 106 2.03 -2.93 -12.48
N ILE A 107 1.81 -1.92 -11.64
CA ILE A 107 1.07 -0.69 -12.01
C ILE A 107 1.61 -0.08 -13.31
N GLY A 108 2.94 -0.01 -13.45
CA GLY A 108 3.61 0.54 -14.63
C GLY A 108 3.35 -0.20 -15.94
N ALA A 109 2.84 -1.44 -15.89
CA ALA A 109 2.55 -2.27 -17.06
C ALA A 109 1.05 -2.36 -17.41
N LEU A 110 0.17 -1.73 -16.63
CA LEU A 110 -1.28 -1.77 -16.89
C LEU A 110 -1.70 -0.91 -18.10
N ASN A 111 -1.09 0.27 -18.26
CA ASN A 111 -1.30 1.13 -19.42
C ASN A 111 -0.24 0.85 -20.48
N GLU A 112 -0.67 0.32 -21.63
CA GLU A 112 0.22 -0.11 -22.72
C GLU A 112 1.05 1.03 -23.30
N LYS A 113 0.47 2.23 -23.45
CA LYS A 113 1.19 3.40 -23.96
C LYS A 113 2.31 3.79 -22.99
N ARG A 114 1.99 3.88 -21.70
CA ARG A 114 2.98 4.19 -20.67
C ARG A 114 4.06 3.11 -20.56
N LEU A 115 3.68 1.85 -20.67
CA LEU A 115 4.62 0.74 -20.66
C LEU A 115 5.60 0.85 -21.84
N LYS A 116 5.11 1.18 -23.03
CA LYS A 116 5.96 1.43 -24.20
C LYS A 116 6.98 2.53 -23.91
N ASP A 117 6.55 3.66 -23.37
CA ASP A 117 7.46 4.76 -23.02
C ASP A 117 8.51 4.32 -21.97
N CYS A 118 8.13 3.48 -21.01
CA CYS A 118 9.06 2.93 -20.01
C CYS A 118 10.09 1.99 -20.65
N LEU A 119 9.65 1.10 -21.55
CA LEU A 119 10.52 0.18 -22.28
C LEU A 119 11.45 0.91 -23.25
N ASP A 120 10.96 1.93 -23.95
CA ASP A 120 11.77 2.74 -24.85
C ASP A 120 12.88 3.46 -24.08
N ARG A 121 12.60 4.00 -22.88
CA ARG A 121 13.64 4.56 -22.00
C ARG A 121 14.63 3.49 -21.52
N TYR A 122 14.14 2.33 -21.10
CA TYR A 122 14.97 1.22 -20.63
C TYR A 122 15.93 0.71 -21.72
N ASN A 123 15.44 0.56 -22.95
CA ASN A 123 16.21 0.04 -24.07
C ASN A 123 17.23 1.05 -24.61
N ASN A 124 16.96 2.36 -24.46
CA ASN A 124 17.87 3.44 -24.86
C ASN A 124 18.69 4.00 -23.69
N TRP A 125 18.86 3.21 -22.62
CA TRP A 125 19.52 3.66 -21.41
C TRP A 125 21.02 3.92 -21.64
N PRO A 126 21.60 4.98 -21.03
CA PRO A 126 23.04 5.22 -21.14
C PRO A 126 23.89 4.10 -20.51
N ASP A 127 24.91 3.63 -21.22
CA ASP A 127 25.82 2.55 -20.76
C ASP A 127 26.57 2.86 -19.45
N SER A 128 26.57 4.13 -19.01
CA SER A 128 27.24 4.56 -17.78
C SER A 128 26.54 4.10 -16.49
N THR A 129 25.28 3.64 -16.57
CA THR A 129 24.49 3.24 -15.40
C THR A 129 23.59 2.04 -15.72
N SER A 130 23.17 1.31 -14.68
CA SER A 130 22.23 0.19 -14.87
C SER A 130 20.84 0.69 -15.26
N PRO A 131 20.18 0.06 -16.25
CA PRO A 131 18.85 0.46 -16.70
C PRO A 131 17.78 0.09 -15.67
N PHE A 132 16.72 0.90 -15.59
CA PHE A 132 15.55 0.64 -14.78
C PHE A 132 14.26 1.08 -15.49
N MET A 133 13.14 0.44 -15.18
CA MET A 133 11.85 0.79 -15.79
C MET A 133 11.14 1.94 -15.06
N TYR A 134 11.22 1.94 -13.72
CA TYR A 134 10.46 2.86 -12.87
C TYR A 134 11.41 3.70 -12.03
N GLY A 135 11.34 5.03 -12.17
CA GLY A 135 12.15 5.97 -11.36
C GLY A 135 11.56 6.26 -9.98
N SER A 136 10.38 5.71 -9.68
CA SER A 136 9.73 5.80 -8.38
C SER A 136 9.27 4.42 -7.92
N HIS A 137 9.20 4.25 -6.61
CA HIS A 137 8.84 2.99 -5.98
C HIS A 137 7.34 2.92 -5.70
N TYR A 138 6.78 1.71 -5.70
CA TYR A 138 5.35 1.49 -5.43
C TYR A 138 4.96 1.73 -3.96
N SER A 139 5.94 1.81 -3.06
CA SER A 139 5.78 2.01 -1.62
C SER A 139 6.82 3.00 -1.12
N THR A 140 6.39 4.16 -0.66
CA THR A 140 7.27 5.18 -0.07
C THR A 140 6.60 5.81 1.14
N SER A 141 7.39 6.38 2.05
CA SER A 141 6.86 7.16 3.18
C SER A 141 5.98 8.33 2.70
N HIS A 142 6.33 8.93 1.56
CA HIS A 142 5.54 9.99 0.94
C HIS A 142 4.16 9.47 0.48
N SER A 143 4.10 8.26 -0.10
CA SER A 143 2.82 7.64 -0.49
C SER A 143 1.92 7.35 0.71
N VAL A 144 2.50 6.87 1.81
CA VAL A 144 1.74 6.63 3.07
C VAL A 144 1.20 7.94 3.63
N ALA A 145 2.05 8.97 3.71
CA ALA A 145 1.66 10.30 4.18
C ALA A 145 0.60 10.95 3.28
N PHE A 146 0.71 10.76 1.97
CA PHE A 146 -0.27 11.18 0.97
C PHE A 146 -1.64 10.53 1.20
N TYR A 147 -1.70 9.20 1.37
CA TYR A 147 -2.97 8.51 1.61
C TYR A 147 -3.59 8.88 2.95
N LEU A 148 -2.79 8.96 4.01
CA LEU A 148 -3.26 9.14 5.38
C LEU A 148 -3.29 10.61 5.82
N ILE A 149 -3.18 11.57 4.90
CA ILE A 149 -3.04 13.01 5.21
C ILE A 149 -4.13 13.58 6.13
N ARG A 150 -5.31 12.94 6.21
CA ARG A 150 -6.45 13.34 7.07
C ARG A 150 -6.35 12.83 8.51
N MET A 151 -5.35 12.00 8.81
CA MET A 151 -5.19 11.37 10.12
C MET A 151 -3.88 11.79 10.77
N GLU A 152 -3.93 12.16 12.05
CA GLU A 152 -2.71 12.29 12.85
C GLU A 152 -2.14 10.89 13.20
N PRO A 153 -0.80 10.73 13.27
CA PRO A 153 0.23 11.76 13.10
C PRO A 153 0.64 12.04 11.64
N PHE A 154 -0.01 11.42 10.66
CA PHE A 154 0.39 11.51 9.24
C PHE A 154 0.17 12.90 8.64
N THR A 155 -0.83 13.65 9.13
CA THR A 155 -0.98 15.08 8.80
C THR A 155 0.26 15.86 9.19
N THR A 156 0.73 15.72 10.43
CA THR A 156 1.97 16.36 10.91
C THR A 156 3.18 15.94 10.07
N VAL A 157 3.29 14.65 9.72
CA VAL A 157 4.37 14.15 8.85
C VAL A 157 4.31 14.77 7.45
N SER A 158 3.12 14.83 6.83
CA SER A 158 2.92 15.42 5.50
C SER A 158 3.33 16.89 5.46
N ILE A 159 2.95 17.66 6.48
CA ILE A 159 3.35 19.06 6.65
C ILE A 159 4.87 19.18 6.82
N GLY A 160 5.48 18.30 7.62
CA GLY A 160 6.93 18.28 7.83
C GLY A 160 7.72 17.97 6.56
N ILE A 161 7.21 17.08 5.69
CA ILE A 161 7.81 16.76 4.38
C ILE A 161 7.72 17.96 3.41
N GLN A 162 6.71 18.83 3.59
CA GLN A 162 6.38 19.95 2.70
C GLN A 162 6.77 21.31 3.31
N ASP A 163 7.93 21.37 3.96
CA ASP A 163 8.52 22.58 4.54
C ASP A 163 7.57 23.37 5.47
N GLY A 164 6.78 22.65 6.27
CA GLY A 164 5.96 23.24 7.33
C GLY A 164 4.56 23.70 6.91
N LYS A 165 4.08 23.33 5.72
CA LYS A 165 2.69 23.58 5.28
C LYS A 165 2.16 22.41 4.44
N PHE A 166 0.86 22.38 4.17
CA PHE A 166 0.32 21.44 3.19
C PHE A 166 0.88 21.72 1.79
N ASP A 167 0.96 20.66 0.97
CA ASP A 167 1.27 20.80 -0.44
C ASP A 167 0.14 21.55 -1.19
N HIS A 168 0.37 21.90 -2.45
CA HIS A 168 -0.65 22.44 -3.32
C HIS A 168 -1.86 21.49 -3.40
N ALA A 169 -3.06 22.06 -3.29
CA ALA A 169 -4.33 21.31 -3.29
C ALA A 169 -4.44 20.33 -4.45
N ASP A 170 -4.06 20.71 -5.68
CA ASP A 170 -4.11 19.84 -6.87
C ASP A 170 -3.20 18.60 -6.79
N ARG A 171 -2.29 18.52 -5.82
CA ARG A 171 -1.41 17.37 -5.59
C ARG A 171 -1.75 16.57 -4.34
N LEU A 172 -2.73 17.01 -3.56
CA LEU A 172 -3.17 16.29 -2.37
C LEU A 172 -4.08 15.12 -2.76
N PHE A 173 -4.16 14.13 -1.88
CA PHE A 173 -5.07 13.02 -2.05
C PHE A 173 -6.51 13.51 -1.82
N ASP A 174 -7.26 13.70 -2.89
CA ASP A 174 -8.64 14.23 -2.86
C ASP A 174 -9.68 13.22 -3.37
N SER A 175 -9.29 12.27 -4.21
CA SER A 175 -10.22 11.37 -4.90
C SER A 175 -9.62 9.99 -5.16
N ILE A 176 -10.39 8.93 -4.91
CA ILE A 176 -9.97 7.55 -5.21
C ILE A 176 -9.79 7.37 -6.72
N GLY A 177 -10.77 7.82 -7.51
CA GLY A 177 -10.74 7.70 -8.97
C GLY A 177 -9.61 8.50 -9.59
N SER A 178 -9.39 9.74 -9.15
CA SER A 178 -8.27 10.55 -9.64
C SER A 178 -6.93 9.95 -9.26
N CYS A 179 -6.80 9.41 -8.04
CA CYS A 179 -5.59 8.71 -7.62
C CYS A 179 -5.30 7.49 -8.49
N TRP A 180 -6.31 6.67 -8.80
CA TRP A 180 -6.17 5.53 -9.70
C TRP A 180 -5.70 5.95 -11.10
N GLU A 181 -6.35 6.96 -11.69
CA GLU A 181 -5.98 7.48 -13.00
C GLU A 181 -4.56 8.04 -13.02
N ASN A 182 -4.12 8.73 -11.96
CA ASN A 182 -2.75 9.20 -11.82
C ASN A 182 -1.76 8.03 -11.77
N CYS A 183 -2.04 7.00 -10.94
CA CYS A 183 -1.23 5.78 -10.89
C CYS A 183 -1.16 5.06 -12.23
N LEU A 184 -2.15 5.20 -13.12
CA LEU A 184 -2.15 4.57 -14.45
C LEU A 184 -1.45 5.38 -15.54
N ASN A 185 -1.47 6.71 -15.44
CA ASN A 185 -1.14 7.58 -16.56
C ASN A 185 0.07 8.50 -16.29
N ALA A 186 0.33 8.88 -15.04
CA ALA A 186 1.47 9.74 -14.73
C ALA A 186 2.79 8.99 -14.91
N SER A 187 3.82 9.72 -15.35
CA SER A 187 5.12 9.15 -15.75
C SER A 187 5.99 8.70 -14.56
N THR A 188 5.66 9.14 -13.36
CA THR A 188 6.41 8.92 -12.11
C THR A 188 5.53 8.41 -10.98
N ASP A 189 4.30 7.99 -11.26
CA ASP A 189 3.38 7.49 -10.25
C ASP A 189 3.06 6.00 -10.50
N PHE A 190 3.68 5.14 -9.69
CA PHE A 190 3.51 3.69 -9.73
C PHE A 190 3.06 3.13 -8.38
N LYS A 191 2.42 3.96 -7.54
CA LYS A 191 2.05 3.62 -6.16
C LYS A 191 1.07 2.43 -6.10
N GLU A 192 1.41 1.44 -5.29
CA GLU A 192 0.45 0.43 -4.80
C GLU A 192 -0.28 0.96 -3.55
N LEU A 193 -1.26 0.20 -3.07
CA LEU A 193 -2.08 0.59 -1.93
C LEU A 193 -1.42 0.23 -0.59
N ILE A 194 -2.03 0.75 0.48
CA ILE A 194 -1.75 0.41 1.87
C ILE A 194 -2.92 -0.40 2.46
N PRO A 195 -2.73 -1.16 3.55
CA PRO A 195 -3.78 -1.99 4.14
C PRO A 195 -5.05 -1.22 4.52
N GLU A 196 -4.94 0.06 4.88
CA GLU A 196 -6.02 0.92 5.38
C GLU A 196 -7.18 1.04 4.39
N PHE A 197 -6.91 0.91 3.08
CA PHE A 197 -7.92 0.84 2.03
C PHE A 197 -8.89 -0.35 2.16
N PHE A 198 -8.64 -1.28 3.07
CA PHE A 198 -9.40 -2.52 3.24
C PHE A 198 -9.96 -2.72 4.66
N TYR A 199 -9.78 -1.74 5.56
CA TYR A 199 -10.34 -1.83 6.91
C TYR A 199 -10.62 -0.50 7.62
N LEU A 200 -10.08 0.65 7.15
CA LEU A 200 -10.10 1.90 7.90
C LEU A 200 -10.88 2.98 7.12
N PRO A 201 -12.16 3.24 7.38
CA PRO A 201 -12.90 4.29 6.68
C PRO A 201 -12.43 5.71 7.05
N GLU A 202 -11.84 5.91 8.22
CA GLU A 202 -11.54 7.21 8.80
C GLU A 202 -10.51 8.02 8.00
N PHE A 203 -9.58 7.38 7.27
CA PHE A 203 -8.61 8.12 6.45
C PHE A 203 -9.24 8.86 5.26
N LEU A 204 -10.49 8.52 4.93
CA LEU A 204 -11.24 9.14 3.85
C LEU A 204 -12.01 10.39 4.31
N VAL A 205 -12.10 10.64 5.62
CA VAL A 205 -12.91 11.71 6.21
C VAL A 205 -12.03 12.76 6.86
N ASN A 206 -12.25 14.03 6.54
CA ASN A 206 -11.58 15.17 7.15
C ASN A 206 -12.21 15.54 8.51
N THR A 207 -12.19 14.58 9.44
CA THR A 207 -12.81 14.72 10.77
C THR A 207 -12.22 15.89 11.56
N ASN A 208 -10.94 16.21 11.33
CA ASN A 208 -10.23 17.30 12.01
C ASN A 208 -10.48 18.68 11.38
N ASN A 209 -11.26 18.77 10.29
CA ASN A 209 -11.53 20.00 9.54
C ASN A 209 -10.25 20.74 9.10
N PHE A 210 -9.24 19.99 8.65
CA PHE A 210 -8.02 20.58 8.11
C PHE A 210 -8.33 21.42 6.86
N ASP A 211 -7.64 22.56 6.71
CA ASP A 211 -7.71 23.36 5.50
C ASP A 211 -6.68 22.88 4.49
N PHE A 212 -7.13 22.02 3.59
CA PHE A 212 -6.33 21.52 2.46
C PHE A 212 -6.31 22.49 1.27
N GLY A 213 -6.94 23.66 1.40
CA GLY A 213 -7.02 24.67 0.37
C GLY A 213 -8.02 24.35 -0.73
N THR A 214 -7.84 25.04 -1.85
CA THR A 214 -8.72 24.99 -3.02
C THR A 214 -7.88 24.69 -4.26
N THR A 215 -8.35 23.75 -5.08
CA THR A 215 -7.72 23.41 -6.35
C THR A 215 -7.74 24.58 -7.33
N GLN A 216 -6.96 24.51 -8.40
CA GLN A 216 -7.01 25.51 -9.48
C GLN A 216 -8.39 25.59 -10.15
N SER A 217 -9.17 24.50 -10.13
CA SER A 217 -10.55 24.47 -10.62
C SER A 217 -11.58 25.06 -9.65
N GLY A 218 -11.16 25.58 -8.49
CA GLY A 218 -12.04 26.21 -7.51
C GLY A 218 -12.71 25.22 -6.55
N VAL A 219 -12.29 23.95 -6.52
CA VAL A 219 -12.85 22.94 -5.62
C VAL A 219 -12.14 23.01 -4.29
N LYS A 220 -12.89 23.31 -3.22
CA LYS A 220 -12.36 23.26 -1.86
C LYS A 220 -12.20 21.81 -1.43
N LEU A 221 -11.02 21.46 -0.91
CA LEU A 221 -10.72 20.11 -0.48
C LEU A 221 -11.26 19.84 0.94
N GLY A 222 -11.77 18.62 1.14
CA GLY A 222 -12.37 18.15 2.39
C GLY A 222 -12.25 16.64 2.50
N ASP A 223 -13.36 15.93 2.64
CA ASP A 223 -13.42 14.47 2.55
C ASP A 223 -12.92 13.97 1.19
N VAL A 224 -12.45 12.73 1.14
CA VAL A 224 -12.04 12.10 -0.12
C VAL A 224 -13.28 11.83 -0.96
N VAL A 225 -13.24 12.23 -2.22
CA VAL A 225 -14.26 11.91 -3.21
C VAL A 225 -14.24 10.41 -3.49
N LEU A 226 -15.35 9.76 -3.12
CA LEU A 226 -15.53 8.33 -3.29
C LEU A 226 -16.14 7.99 -4.65
N PRO A 227 -15.91 6.76 -5.14
CA PRO A 227 -16.61 6.25 -6.31
C PRO A 227 -18.13 6.26 -6.11
N PRO A 228 -18.94 6.46 -7.17
CA PRO A 228 -20.39 6.56 -7.02
C PRO A 228 -21.05 5.31 -6.40
N TRP A 229 -20.50 4.12 -6.65
CA TRP A 229 -20.98 2.87 -6.04
C TRP A 229 -20.81 2.78 -4.53
N ALA A 230 -20.03 3.66 -3.91
CA ALA A 230 -19.91 3.76 -2.45
C ALA A 230 -20.99 4.67 -1.82
N ASP A 231 -21.84 5.32 -2.63
CA ASP A 231 -22.95 6.18 -2.17
C ASP A 231 -22.51 7.25 -1.14
N GLY A 232 -21.30 7.79 -1.32
CA GLY A 232 -20.71 8.79 -0.43
C GLY A 232 -20.38 8.28 0.99
N LYS A 233 -20.41 6.96 1.23
CA LYS A 233 -20.16 6.34 2.54
C LYS A 233 -18.77 5.69 2.58
N PRO A 234 -17.82 6.22 3.37
CA PRO A 234 -16.49 5.62 3.55
C PRO A 234 -16.54 4.15 3.99
N GLU A 235 -17.48 3.79 4.87
CA GLU A 235 -17.67 2.43 5.36
C GLU A 235 -18.09 1.48 4.24
N GLU A 236 -18.94 1.94 3.32
CA GLU A 236 -19.38 1.15 2.17
C GLU A 236 -18.24 0.98 1.17
N PHE A 237 -17.42 2.02 0.96
CA PHE A 237 -16.19 1.90 0.19
C PHE A 237 -15.28 0.80 0.75
N ILE A 238 -14.96 0.86 2.05
CA ILE A 238 -14.11 -0.13 2.71
C ILE A 238 -14.72 -1.54 2.64
N ARG A 239 -16.04 -1.66 2.89
CA ARG A 239 -16.74 -2.95 2.86
C ARG A 239 -16.65 -3.60 1.48
N LEU A 240 -16.95 -2.86 0.42
CA LEU A 240 -16.89 -3.36 -0.95
C LEU A 240 -15.46 -3.61 -1.42
N HIS A 241 -14.51 -2.75 -1.03
CA HIS A 241 -13.10 -2.93 -1.41
C HIS A 241 -12.48 -4.14 -0.70
N ARG A 242 -12.84 -4.40 0.56
CA ARG A 242 -12.49 -5.64 1.26
C ARG A 242 -13.16 -6.86 0.63
N ALA A 243 -14.45 -6.77 0.28
CA ALA A 243 -15.15 -7.86 -0.41
C ALA A 243 -14.51 -8.16 -1.79
N ALA A 244 -14.03 -7.15 -2.51
CA ALA A 244 -13.29 -7.33 -3.75
C ALA A 244 -11.95 -8.06 -3.52
N LEU A 245 -11.19 -7.66 -2.49
CA LEU A 245 -9.94 -8.33 -2.11
C LEU A 245 -10.16 -9.81 -1.74
N GLU A 246 -11.26 -10.13 -1.06
CA GLU A 246 -11.60 -11.50 -0.65
C GLU A 246 -12.39 -12.27 -1.73
N SER A 247 -12.56 -11.71 -2.93
CA SER A 247 -13.29 -12.35 -4.01
C SER A 247 -12.58 -13.60 -4.55
N GLU A 248 -13.33 -14.47 -5.22
CA GLU A 248 -12.78 -15.63 -5.89
C GLU A 248 -11.80 -15.25 -7.01
N TYR A 249 -12.07 -14.15 -7.73
CA TYR A 249 -11.15 -13.64 -8.76
C TYR A 249 -9.79 -13.33 -8.15
N VAL A 250 -9.74 -12.56 -7.06
CA VAL A 250 -8.47 -12.21 -6.41
C VAL A 250 -7.80 -13.44 -5.84
N SER A 251 -8.55 -14.31 -5.14
CA SER A 251 -7.99 -15.53 -4.54
C SER A 251 -7.29 -16.42 -5.58
N ARG A 252 -7.85 -16.52 -6.80
CA ARG A 252 -7.25 -17.28 -7.90
C ARG A 252 -6.03 -16.61 -8.56
N ASN A 253 -5.82 -15.31 -8.36
CA ASN A 253 -4.79 -14.54 -9.08
C ASN A 253 -3.76 -13.83 -8.18
N LEU A 254 -4.00 -13.74 -6.86
CA LEU A 254 -3.19 -12.95 -5.93
C LEU A 254 -1.74 -13.40 -5.84
N HIS A 255 -1.48 -14.70 -6.01
CA HIS A 255 -0.13 -15.25 -6.03
C HIS A 255 0.74 -14.64 -7.14
N HIS A 256 0.15 -14.27 -8.29
CA HIS A 256 0.88 -13.57 -9.34
C HIS A 256 1.34 -12.17 -8.92
N TRP A 257 0.53 -11.46 -8.14
CA TRP A 257 0.94 -10.17 -7.60
C TRP A 257 2.02 -10.33 -6.53
N ILE A 258 1.91 -11.37 -5.70
CA ILE A 258 2.93 -11.72 -4.70
C ILE A 258 4.29 -11.99 -5.38
N ASP A 259 4.30 -12.66 -6.54
CA ASP A 259 5.54 -12.90 -7.30
C ASP A 259 6.20 -11.61 -7.84
N LEU A 260 5.43 -10.52 -8.00
CA LEU A 260 5.95 -9.24 -8.48
C LEU A 260 6.63 -8.39 -7.38
N ILE A 261 6.28 -8.61 -6.12
CA ILE A 261 6.63 -7.75 -4.96
C ILE A 261 7.83 -8.31 -4.20
#